data_AF-A0A202DDG3-F1
#
_entry.id   AF-A0A202DDG3-F1
#
_cell.length_a   1.000
_cell.length_b   1.000
_cell.length_c   1.000
_cell.angle_alpha   90.00
_cell.angle_beta   90.00
_cell.angle_gamma   90.00
#
_symmetry.space_group_name_H-M   'P 1'
#
loop_
_entity.id
_entity.type
_entity.pdbx_description
1 polymer ?
#
loop_
_entity_poly.entity_id
_entity_poly.type
_entity_poly.pdbx_seq_one_letter_code
_entity_poly.pdbx_strand_id
1 'polypeptide(L)'
;MFFSGVLVNADPNSKQLNEGSVFPVDYSKYCELKGIGTKNYEYIIQDYEGLANAVGDGVFPNNYTIYQDPEYKKLISQRRLIGDKWSFVNAKDIHACYFKWALVEDEEPGVKLFYTAYNLERAGLIEQAVKAYYACAIHFPRSLGWTYWNTPWYVGVKSIELVEVLLRKYPDIGYRLVDADIFVENGFDTDASNDVFFINPGRLVKTESLPKIEKEKGQIIKSVGGDFGKLVQYNNGDWEFQLKGKPTLIKAISYQPAPVMQSYDEGTMKDWMTYDSDNNGKPDSPLDAWVDKNGNNIQDKDEMSVGDFALMKDMGANSIRIYHHATNKELLRKAYKDYNISVLQGDLLGMYCV
;
A
#
# COMPACT_ATOMS: atom_id res chain seq x y z
N MET A 1 4.80 7.73 1.76
CA MET A 1 4.10 7.45 0.49
C MET A 1 2.90 6.58 0.84
N PHE A 2 1.69 7.14 0.89
CA PHE A 2 0.49 6.32 1.09
C PHE A 2 0.22 5.60 -0.22
N PHE A 3 0.37 4.28 -0.23
CA PHE A 3 -0.13 3.43 -1.31
C PHE A 3 -1.66 3.49 -1.24
N SER A 4 -2.25 4.53 -1.80
CA SER A 4 -3.68 4.52 -2.08
C SER A 4 -3.89 3.42 -3.11
N GLY A 5 -4.74 2.45 -2.77
CA GLY A 5 -5.30 1.51 -3.74
C GLY A 5 -6.15 2.30 -4.71
N VAL A 6 -5.51 2.99 -5.65
CA VAL A 6 -6.19 3.47 -6.84
C VAL A 6 -6.62 2.22 -7.57
N LEU A 7 -7.93 2.09 -7.78
CA LEU A 7 -8.52 1.17 -8.73
C LEU A 7 -7.99 1.55 -10.12
N VAL A 8 -6.77 1.08 -10.44
CA VAL A 8 -6.33 1.01 -11.82
C VAL A 8 -7.11 -0.15 -12.40
N ASN A 9 -8.01 0.14 -13.34
CA ASN A 9 -8.68 -0.89 -14.12
C ASN A 9 -7.60 -1.83 -14.66
N ALA A 10 -7.58 -3.08 -14.18
CA ALA A 10 -6.67 -4.10 -14.66
C ALA A 10 -6.80 -4.17 -16.19
N ASP A 11 -5.68 -4.29 -16.91
CA ASP A 11 -5.74 -4.56 -18.35
C ASP A 11 -6.22 -6.02 -18.51
N PRO A 12 -7.46 -6.26 -18.97
CA PRO A 12 -8.05 -7.59 -19.02
C PRO A 12 -7.34 -8.53 -20.01
N ASN A 13 -6.38 -8.02 -20.80
CA ASN A 13 -5.60 -8.80 -21.76
C ASN A 13 -4.14 -9.00 -21.35
N SER A 14 -3.75 -8.60 -20.14
CA SER A 14 -2.40 -8.86 -19.68
C SER A 14 -2.17 -10.35 -19.41
N LYS A 15 -1.25 -10.96 -20.17
CA LYS A 15 -0.75 -12.31 -19.95
C LYS A 15 0.77 -12.26 -19.98
N GLN A 16 1.42 -12.93 -19.05
CA GLN A 16 2.86 -13.17 -19.17
C GLN A 16 3.12 -14.33 -20.12
N LEU A 17 4.30 -14.31 -20.76
CA LEU A 17 4.76 -15.45 -21.56
C LEU A 17 4.90 -16.72 -20.71
N ASN A 18 5.40 -16.58 -19.48
CA ASN A 18 5.59 -17.69 -18.55
C ASN A 18 5.30 -17.24 -17.10
N GLU A 19 4.17 -17.71 -16.57
CA GLU A 19 3.71 -17.46 -15.19
C GLU A 19 4.34 -18.44 -14.17
N GLY A 20 5.27 -19.30 -14.61
CA GLY A 20 5.88 -20.34 -13.78
C GLY A 20 5.02 -21.61 -13.67
N SER A 21 5.65 -22.70 -13.26
CA SER A 21 5.06 -24.04 -13.32
C SER A 21 4.16 -24.42 -12.14
N VAL A 22 4.24 -23.70 -11.02
CA VAL A 22 3.51 -24.04 -9.79
C VAL A 22 3.05 -22.80 -9.02
N PHE A 23 1.93 -22.92 -8.32
CA PHE A 23 1.51 -21.96 -7.31
C PHE A 23 0.86 -22.68 -6.10
N PRO A 24 1.19 -22.28 -4.86
CA PRO A 24 2.29 -21.42 -4.48
C PRO A 24 3.64 -22.10 -4.69
N VAL A 25 4.72 -21.32 -4.71
CA VAL A 25 6.09 -21.86 -4.74
C VAL A 25 6.49 -22.31 -3.34
N ASP A 26 6.75 -23.60 -3.18
CA ASP A 26 7.33 -24.17 -1.96
C ASP A 26 8.87 -24.04 -2.02
N TYR A 27 9.39 -22.96 -1.46
CA TYR A 27 10.82 -22.66 -1.47
C TYR A 27 11.67 -23.73 -0.77
N SER A 28 11.11 -24.54 0.13
CA SER A 28 11.87 -25.62 0.79
C SER A 28 12.32 -26.72 -0.18
N LYS A 29 11.71 -26.81 -1.36
CA LYS A 29 12.10 -27.74 -2.43
C LYS A 29 13.33 -27.28 -3.21
N TYR A 30 13.59 -25.97 -3.25
CA TYR A 30 14.62 -25.37 -4.10
C TYR A 30 15.69 -24.63 -3.32
N CYS A 31 15.41 -24.27 -2.06
CA CYS A 31 16.25 -23.48 -1.20
C CYS A 31 16.45 -24.16 0.16
N GLU A 32 17.64 -24.00 0.73
CA GLU A 32 17.90 -24.22 2.15
C GLU A 32 17.75 -22.88 2.88
N LEU A 33 16.82 -22.80 3.84
CA LEU A 33 16.60 -21.62 4.68
C LEU A 33 17.23 -21.85 6.06
N LYS A 34 18.12 -20.96 6.48
CA LYS A 34 18.85 -21.03 7.75
C LYS A 34 18.48 -19.87 8.65
N GLY A 35 18.52 -20.09 9.97
CA GLY A 35 18.35 -19.02 10.95
C GLY A 35 16.97 -18.35 10.93
N ILE A 36 15.91 -19.06 10.50
CA ILE A 36 14.53 -18.55 10.47
C ILE A 36 14.13 -18.00 11.84
N GLY A 37 13.55 -16.80 11.86
CA GLY A 37 13.14 -16.07 13.06
C GLY A 37 14.29 -15.39 13.79
N THR A 38 15.50 -15.35 13.22
CA THR A 38 16.68 -14.77 13.85
C THR A 38 17.35 -13.73 12.96
N LYS A 39 18.29 -12.98 13.54
CA LYS A 39 19.13 -12.04 12.79
C LYS A 39 20.07 -12.68 11.77
N ASN A 40 20.34 -13.97 11.94
CA ASN A 40 21.23 -14.75 11.08
C ASN A 40 20.47 -15.45 9.96
N TYR A 41 19.28 -14.96 9.59
CA TYR A 41 18.53 -15.53 8.49
C TYR A 41 19.32 -15.46 7.18
N GLU A 42 19.41 -16.60 6.51
CA GLU A 42 20.06 -16.78 5.21
C GLU A 42 19.26 -17.75 4.35
N TYR A 43 19.36 -17.58 3.04
CA TYR A 43 18.84 -18.54 2.07
C TYR A 43 19.96 -19.00 1.15
N ILE A 44 19.91 -20.26 0.73
CA ILE A 44 20.83 -20.83 -0.24
C ILE A 44 19.99 -21.55 -1.29
N ILE A 45 20.07 -21.10 -2.54
CA ILE A 45 19.38 -21.77 -3.66
C ILE A 45 20.18 -23.03 -4.01
N GLN A 46 19.54 -24.18 -3.87
CA GLN A 46 20.11 -25.51 -4.20
C GLN A 46 19.74 -25.94 -5.62
N ASP A 47 18.59 -25.52 -6.13
CA ASP A 47 18.12 -25.79 -7.48
C ASP A 47 17.65 -24.50 -8.16
N TYR A 48 18.59 -23.83 -8.83
CA TYR A 48 18.35 -22.54 -9.47
C TYR A 48 17.40 -22.65 -10.67
N GLU A 49 17.60 -23.65 -11.53
CA GLU A 49 16.76 -23.84 -12.73
C GLU A 49 15.34 -24.27 -12.35
N GLY A 50 15.20 -25.18 -11.38
CA GLY A 50 13.90 -25.59 -10.86
C GLY A 50 13.15 -24.42 -10.22
N LEU A 51 13.85 -23.59 -9.43
CA LEU A 51 13.24 -22.41 -8.83
C LEU A 51 12.83 -21.38 -9.89
N ALA A 52 13.70 -21.09 -10.85
CA ALA A 52 13.42 -20.17 -11.95
C ALA A 52 12.16 -20.59 -12.74
N ASN A 53 12.03 -21.89 -13.02
CA ASN A 53 10.86 -22.47 -13.67
C ASN A 53 9.61 -22.47 -12.78
N ALA A 54 9.74 -22.56 -11.46
CA ALA A 54 8.61 -22.50 -10.53
C ALA A 54 8.02 -21.08 -10.42
N VAL A 55 8.89 -20.08 -10.35
CA VAL A 55 8.49 -18.68 -10.11
C VAL A 55 7.98 -17.96 -11.36
N GLY A 56 8.49 -18.29 -12.55
CA GLY A 56 8.08 -17.64 -13.80
C GLY A 56 8.78 -16.31 -14.08
N ASP A 57 8.41 -15.64 -15.16
CA ASP A 57 9.13 -14.49 -15.70
C ASP A 57 9.08 -13.26 -14.77
N GLY A 58 10.22 -12.60 -14.64
CA GLY A 58 10.36 -11.36 -13.86
C GLY A 58 10.38 -11.57 -12.35
N VAL A 59 10.27 -12.82 -11.89
CA VAL A 59 10.36 -13.17 -10.47
C VAL A 59 11.70 -13.82 -10.20
N PHE A 60 12.46 -13.28 -9.25
CA PHE A 60 13.77 -13.83 -8.89
C PHE A 60 13.64 -15.31 -8.48
N PRO A 61 14.52 -16.19 -8.98
CA PRO A 61 15.74 -15.89 -9.73
C PRO A 61 15.59 -15.77 -11.25
N ASN A 62 14.39 -15.94 -11.81
CA ASN A 62 14.17 -15.93 -13.25
C ASN A 62 14.09 -14.50 -13.85
N ASN A 63 15.28 -13.92 -14.04
CA ASN A 63 15.43 -12.58 -14.61
C ASN A 63 15.82 -12.58 -16.09
N TYR A 64 15.91 -13.75 -16.74
CA TYR A 64 16.50 -13.90 -18.08
C TYR A 64 15.49 -14.28 -19.18
N THR A 65 14.44 -15.03 -18.87
CA THR A 65 13.42 -15.42 -19.85
C THR A 65 12.62 -14.22 -20.37
N ILE A 66 12.51 -13.16 -19.56
CA ILE A 66 11.81 -11.93 -19.92
C ILE A 66 12.36 -11.26 -21.19
N TYR A 67 13.66 -11.42 -21.51
CA TYR A 67 14.26 -10.90 -22.74
C TYR A 67 13.77 -11.64 -24.00
N GLN A 68 13.20 -12.84 -23.83
CA GLN A 68 12.65 -13.65 -24.90
C GLN A 68 11.20 -13.28 -25.22
N ASP A 69 10.53 -12.53 -24.33
CA ASP A 69 9.15 -12.10 -24.50
C ASP A 69 8.97 -11.25 -25.78
N PRO A 70 8.10 -11.66 -26.72
CA PRO A 70 7.79 -10.86 -27.92
C PRO A 70 7.28 -9.45 -27.61
N GLU A 71 6.53 -9.28 -26.51
CA GLU A 71 6.03 -7.96 -26.10
C GLU A 71 7.17 -7.06 -25.61
N TYR A 72 8.22 -7.60 -24.99
CA TYR A 72 9.42 -6.82 -24.68
C TYR A 72 10.03 -6.22 -25.95
N LYS A 73 10.22 -7.03 -26.99
CA LYS A 73 10.80 -6.59 -28.28
C LYS A 73 9.94 -5.50 -28.94
N LYS A 74 8.62 -5.62 -28.83
CA LYS A 74 7.65 -4.64 -29.34
C LYS A 74 7.68 -3.32 -28.56
N LEU A 75 7.80 -3.37 -27.23
CA LEU A 75 7.92 -2.16 -26.40
C LEU A 75 9.20 -1.38 -26.71
N ILE A 76 10.31 -2.09 -26.94
CA ILE A 76 11.57 -1.47 -27.38
C ILE A 76 11.43 -0.80 -28.74
N SER A 77 10.85 -1.48 -29.74
CA SER A 77 10.68 -0.89 -31.09
C SER A 77 9.75 0.32 -31.09
N GLN A 78 8.75 0.33 -30.19
CA GLN A 78 7.84 1.43 -29.95
C GLN A 78 8.40 2.53 -29.05
N ARG A 79 9.63 2.39 -28.55
CA ARG A 79 10.29 3.35 -27.63
C ARG A 79 9.49 3.62 -26.34
N ARG A 80 8.65 2.66 -25.91
CA ARG A 80 7.78 2.80 -24.73
C ARG A 80 8.52 2.63 -23.39
N LEU A 81 9.77 2.18 -23.40
CA LEU A 81 10.59 1.97 -22.21
C LEU A 81 11.61 3.10 -21.94
N ILE A 82 11.53 4.20 -22.70
CA ILE A 82 12.39 5.38 -22.54
C ILE A 82 11.98 6.18 -21.29
N GLY A 83 12.97 6.57 -20.49
CA GLY A 83 12.76 7.38 -19.28
C GLY A 83 13.41 6.76 -18.05
N ASP A 84 13.36 7.49 -16.95
CA ASP A 84 13.81 7.03 -15.64
C ASP A 84 12.83 6.02 -15.05
N LYS A 85 13.32 5.03 -14.28
CA LYS A 85 12.51 3.96 -13.67
C LYS A 85 11.38 4.50 -12.79
N TRP A 86 11.59 5.62 -12.09
CA TRP A 86 10.59 6.20 -11.20
C TRP A 86 9.40 6.80 -11.95
N SER A 87 9.55 7.18 -13.23
CA SER A 87 8.40 7.60 -14.04
C SER A 87 7.44 6.44 -14.39
N PHE A 88 7.88 5.20 -14.21
CA PHE A 88 7.12 3.98 -14.49
C PHE A 88 6.49 3.35 -13.25
N VAL A 89 6.54 4.00 -12.08
CA VAL A 89 5.85 3.47 -10.89
C VAL A 89 4.33 3.47 -11.11
N ASN A 90 3.77 4.61 -11.51
CA ASN A 90 2.32 4.83 -11.60
C ASN A 90 1.83 5.21 -13.01
N ALA A 91 2.68 5.07 -14.04
CA ALA A 91 2.27 5.39 -15.40
C ALA A 91 1.11 4.49 -15.86
N LYS A 92 0.23 5.04 -16.71
CA LYS A 92 -0.99 4.35 -17.20
C LYS A 92 -0.67 3.09 -18.01
N ASP A 93 0.49 3.06 -18.67
CA ASP A 93 0.97 1.93 -19.46
C ASP A 93 1.55 0.83 -18.54
N ILE A 94 0.69 0.06 -17.89
CA ILE A 94 1.05 -0.97 -16.91
C ILE A 94 2.03 -2.00 -17.53
N HIS A 95 1.83 -2.36 -18.80
CA HIS A 95 2.70 -3.26 -19.53
C HIS A 95 4.13 -2.72 -19.61
N ALA A 96 4.31 -1.47 -20.04
CA ALA A 96 5.63 -0.85 -20.06
C ALA A 96 6.24 -0.73 -18.66
N CYS A 97 5.41 -0.43 -17.65
CA CYS A 97 5.85 -0.36 -16.25
C CYS A 97 6.43 -1.69 -15.75
N TYR A 98 5.73 -2.81 -15.99
CA TYR A 98 6.20 -4.14 -15.65
C TYR A 98 7.57 -4.43 -16.27
N PHE A 99 7.71 -4.29 -17.59
CA PHE A 99 8.99 -4.57 -18.25
C PHE A 99 10.10 -3.63 -17.80
N LYS A 100 9.79 -2.35 -17.58
CA LYS A 100 10.78 -1.37 -17.10
C LYS A 100 11.37 -1.80 -15.76
N TRP A 101 10.51 -2.15 -14.81
CA TRP A 101 10.94 -2.57 -13.47
C TRP A 101 11.63 -3.94 -13.50
N ALA A 102 11.09 -4.92 -14.23
CA ALA A 102 11.69 -6.25 -14.29
C ALA A 102 13.09 -6.26 -14.96
N LEU A 103 13.41 -5.24 -15.76
CA LEU A 103 14.68 -5.14 -16.51
C LEU A 103 15.65 -4.10 -15.97
N VAL A 104 15.31 -3.37 -14.91
CA VAL A 104 16.23 -2.38 -14.32
C VAL A 104 17.50 -3.07 -13.82
N GLU A 105 18.66 -2.44 -14.05
CA GLU A 105 19.97 -2.99 -13.64
C GLU A 105 20.62 -2.13 -12.55
N ASP A 106 20.26 -0.85 -12.45
CA ASP A 106 20.81 0.16 -11.56
C ASP A 106 19.92 0.42 -10.33
N GLU A 107 19.35 -0.64 -9.76
CA GLU A 107 18.52 -0.56 -8.56
C GLU A 107 18.78 -1.75 -7.63
N GLU A 108 18.53 -1.55 -6.34
CA GLU A 108 18.60 -2.61 -5.35
C GLU A 108 17.64 -3.78 -5.74
N PRO A 109 18.11 -5.05 -5.74
CA PRO A 109 17.34 -6.18 -6.27
C PRO A 109 15.96 -6.40 -5.64
N GLY A 110 15.82 -6.19 -4.34
CA GLY A 110 14.55 -6.26 -3.63
C GLY A 110 13.60 -5.15 -4.03
N VAL A 111 14.09 -3.91 -4.14
CA VAL A 111 13.29 -2.75 -4.62
C VAL A 111 12.80 -3.00 -6.05
N LYS A 112 13.69 -3.47 -6.92
CA LYS A 112 13.36 -3.91 -8.29
C LYS A 112 12.23 -4.94 -8.31
N LEU A 113 12.37 -6.02 -7.54
CA LEU A 113 11.39 -7.11 -7.53
C LEU A 113 10.06 -6.66 -6.92
N PHE A 114 10.10 -5.79 -5.90
CA PHE A 114 8.91 -5.21 -5.29
C PHE A 114 8.07 -4.41 -6.29
N TYR A 115 8.69 -3.53 -7.08
CA TYR A 115 7.95 -2.78 -8.10
C TYR A 115 7.57 -3.62 -9.31
N THR A 116 8.29 -4.72 -9.57
CA THR A 116 7.83 -5.74 -10.53
C THR A 116 6.53 -6.39 -10.03
N ALA A 117 6.49 -6.82 -8.76
CA ALA A 117 5.30 -7.36 -8.10
C ALA A 117 4.12 -6.37 -8.11
N TYR A 118 4.40 -5.09 -7.84
CA TYR A 118 3.41 -4.02 -7.86
C TYR A 118 2.75 -3.87 -9.23
N ASN A 119 3.51 -3.94 -10.31
CA ASN A 119 2.96 -3.84 -11.66
C ASN A 119 2.21 -5.11 -12.08
N LEU A 120 2.59 -6.29 -11.57
CA LEU A 120 1.82 -7.52 -11.73
C LEU A 120 0.47 -7.45 -11.01
N GLU A 121 0.44 -6.89 -9.80
CA GLU A 121 -0.80 -6.64 -9.07
C GLU A 121 -1.72 -5.69 -9.86
N ARG A 122 -1.16 -4.55 -10.34
CA ARG A 122 -1.91 -3.58 -11.15
C ARG A 122 -2.44 -4.19 -12.45
N ALA A 123 -1.71 -5.14 -13.04
CA ALA A 123 -2.13 -5.88 -14.22
C ALA A 123 -3.25 -6.90 -13.92
N GLY A 124 -3.52 -7.22 -12.65
CA GLY A 124 -4.49 -8.24 -12.25
C GLY A 124 -3.92 -9.66 -12.23
N LEU A 125 -2.59 -9.82 -12.40
CA LEU A 125 -1.89 -11.10 -12.34
C LEU A 125 -1.58 -11.46 -10.88
N ILE A 126 -2.63 -11.68 -10.09
CA ILE A 126 -2.54 -11.72 -8.62
C ILE A 126 -1.66 -12.86 -8.11
N GLU A 127 -1.79 -14.07 -8.64
CA GLU A 127 -0.94 -15.20 -8.21
C GLU A 127 0.54 -14.90 -8.47
N GLN A 128 0.86 -14.29 -9.61
CA GLN A 128 2.23 -13.90 -9.94
C GLN A 128 2.73 -12.76 -9.04
N ALA A 129 1.88 -11.77 -8.75
CA ALA A 129 2.20 -10.71 -7.80
C ALA A 129 2.51 -11.30 -6.41
N VAL A 130 1.73 -12.29 -5.94
CA VAL A 130 1.98 -13.00 -4.69
C VAL A 130 3.33 -13.73 -4.74
N LYS A 131 3.67 -14.43 -5.83
CA LYS A 131 5.00 -15.05 -5.99
C LYS A 131 6.11 -14.00 -5.88
N ALA A 132 5.97 -12.88 -6.57
CA ALA A 132 6.98 -11.82 -6.62
C ALA A 132 7.18 -11.13 -5.26
N TYR A 133 6.10 -10.76 -4.57
CA TYR A 133 6.20 -10.23 -3.20
C TYR A 133 6.77 -11.27 -2.24
N TYR A 134 6.33 -12.52 -2.32
CA TYR A 134 6.85 -13.55 -1.43
C TYR A 134 8.34 -13.85 -1.69
N ALA A 135 8.79 -13.78 -2.95
CA ALA A 135 10.20 -13.85 -3.31
C ALA A 135 11.02 -12.69 -2.70
N CYS A 136 10.48 -11.47 -2.59
CA CYS A 136 11.12 -10.39 -1.84
C CYS A 136 11.34 -10.77 -0.38
N ALA A 137 10.34 -11.34 0.29
CA ALA A 137 10.45 -11.75 1.69
C ALA A 137 11.47 -12.89 1.91
N ILE A 138 11.62 -13.79 0.94
CA ILE A 138 12.56 -14.91 1.01
C ILE A 138 13.99 -14.46 0.70
N HIS A 139 14.20 -13.76 -0.42
CA HIS A 139 15.52 -13.50 -1.00
C HIS A 139 16.08 -12.12 -0.69
N PHE A 140 15.20 -11.16 -0.41
CA PHE A 140 15.55 -9.74 -0.22
C PHE A 140 14.92 -9.14 1.05
N PRO A 141 14.86 -9.87 2.20
CA PRO A 141 14.14 -9.40 3.38
C PRO A 141 14.75 -8.14 4.02
N ARG A 142 16.04 -7.91 3.79
CA ARG A 142 16.81 -6.77 4.33
C ARG A 142 16.92 -5.59 3.36
N SER A 143 16.32 -5.72 2.18
CA SER A 143 16.41 -4.68 1.16
C SER A 143 15.72 -3.41 1.61
N LEU A 144 16.40 -2.28 1.38
CA LEU A 144 15.96 -0.95 1.76
C LEU A 144 15.57 -0.18 0.52
N GLY A 145 14.35 0.36 0.53
CA GLY A 145 13.96 1.40 -0.41
C GLY A 145 14.00 2.76 0.26
N TRP A 146 14.08 3.81 -0.55
CA TRP A 146 14.10 5.19 -0.07
C TRP A 146 12.90 5.94 -0.59
N THR A 147 12.27 6.72 0.29
CA THR A 147 11.23 7.65 -0.13
C THR A 147 11.86 8.91 -0.72
N TYR A 148 11.05 9.73 -1.38
CA TYR A 148 11.46 11.05 -1.86
C TYR A 148 12.08 11.93 -0.75
N TRP A 149 11.63 11.77 0.50
CA TRP A 149 12.14 12.49 1.66
C TRP A 149 13.37 11.83 2.31
N ASN A 150 13.98 10.86 1.62
CA ASN A 150 15.12 10.09 2.10
C ASN A 150 14.87 9.35 3.43
N THR A 151 13.60 9.02 3.73
CA THR A 151 13.24 8.11 4.80
C THR A 151 13.29 6.67 4.28
N PRO A 152 13.96 5.73 4.98
CA PRO A 152 14.01 4.34 4.56
C PRO A 152 12.64 3.66 4.69
N TRP A 153 12.41 2.64 3.89
CA TRP A 153 11.33 1.69 4.07
C TRP A 153 11.81 0.27 3.75
N TYR A 154 11.21 -0.71 4.41
CA TYR A 154 11.70 -2.08 4.42
C TYR A 154 10.94 -2.97 3.44
N VAL A 155 11.64 -3.43 2.39
CA VAL A 155 11.03 -4.20 1.30
C VAL A 155 10.43 -5.51 1.80
N GLY A 156 11.17 -6.27 2.63
CA GLY A 156 10.70 -7.54 3.18
C GLY A 156 9.41 -7.41 3.99
N VAL A 157 9.39 -6.44 4.93
CA VAL A 157 8.21 -6.14 5.77
C VAL A 157 7.02 -5.77 4.90
N LYS A 158 7.20 -4.85 3.95
CA LYS A 158 6.11 -4.43 3.06
C LYS A 158 5.59 -5.57 2.18
N SER A 159 6.47 -6.48 1.75
CA SER A 159 6.11 -7.59 0.89
C SER A 159 5.23 -8.62 1.61
N ILE A 160 5.54 -9.00 2.86
CA ILE A 160 4.69 -9.94 3.61
C ILE A 160 3.29 -9.35 3.88
N GLU A 161 3.21 -8.04 4.18
CA GLU A 161 1.93 -7.34 4.34
C GLU A 161 1.07 -7.42 3.07
N LEU A 162 1.68 -7.17 1.91
CA LEU A 162 0.96 -7.21 0.63
C LEU A 162 0.53 -8.62 0.26
N VAL A 163 1.34 -9.64 0.53
CA VAL A 163 0.92 -11.05 0.37
C VAL A 163 -0.32 -11.33 1.22
N GLU A 164 -0.34 -10.93 2.50
CA GLU A 164 -1.51 -11.12 3.35
C GLU A 164 -2.75 -10.39 2.83
N VAL A 165 -2.59 -9.13 2.40
CA VAL A 165 -3.68 -8.31 1.87
C VAL A 165 -4.26 -8.94 0.61
N LEU A 166 -3.41 -9.37 -0.34
CA LEU A 166 -3.85 -9.99 -1.58
C LEU A 166 -4.59 -11.31 -1.31
N LEU A 167 -4.06 -12.19 -0.47
CA LEU A 167 -4.73 -13.46 -0.15
C LEU A 167 -6.07 -13.26 0.59
N ARG A 168 -6.21 -12.19 1.39
CA ARG A 168 -7.50 -11.83 2.00
C ARG A 168 -8.48 -11.22 1.00
N LYS A 169 -7.99 -10.40 0.08
CA LYS A 169 -8.79 -9.71 -0.95
C LYS A 169 -9.28 -10.68 -2.03
N TYR A 170 -8.48 -11.69 -2.35
CA TYR A 170 -8.75 -12.70 -3.38
C TYR A 170 -8.81 -14.11 -2.73
N PRO A 171 -9.87 -14.40 -1.95
CA PRO A 171 -9.97 -15.65 -1.19
C PRO A 171 -10.03 -16.90 -2.07
N ASP A 172 -10.46 -16.78 -3.33
CA ASP A 172 -10.52 -17.87 -4.31
C ASP A 172 -9.15 -18.47 -4.63
N ILE A 173 -8.06 -17.74 -4.34
CA ILE A 173 -6.69 -18.26 -4.42
C ILE A 173 -6.53 -19.48 -3.49
N GLY A 174 -7.26 -19.53 -2.36
CA GLY A 174 -7.30 -20.72 -1.49
C GLY A 174 -6.05 -20.93 -0.64
N TYR A 175 -5.26 -19.88 -0.41
CA TYR A 175 -4.07 -19.91 0.44
C TYR A 175 -4.07 -18.78 1.47
N ARG A 176 -3.31 -18.97 2.55
CA ARG A 176 -2.99 -17.93 3.53
C ARG A 176 -1.51 -17.99 3.88
N LEU A 177 -0.92 -16.83 4.19
CA LEU A 177 0.41 -16.74 4.77
C LEU A 177 0.32 -17.02 6.28
N VAL A 178 1.19 -17.89 6.79
CA VAL A 178 1.27 -18.22 8.23
C VAL A 178 2.69 -18.11 8.73
N ASP A 179 2.81 -17.75 10.02
CA ASP A 179 4.06 -17.64 10.77
C ASP A 179 5.03 -16.58 10.20
N ALA A 180 4.62 -15.78 9.22
CA ALA A 180 5.43 -14.70 8.68
C ALA A 180 5.55 -13.57 9.68
N ASP A 181 6.79 -13.18 9.98
CA ASP A 181 7.13 -12.07 10.85
C ASP A 181 8.53 -11.56 10.47
N ILE A 182 8.60 -10.32 10.00
CA ILE A 182 9.86 -9.64 9.75
C ILE A 182 9.88 -8.40 10.64
N PHE A 183 10.71 -8.45 11.67
CA PHE A 183 10.86 -7.38 12.63
C PHE A 183 12.20 -6.67 12.40
N VAL A 184 12.17 -5.33 12.44
CA VAL A 184 13.36 -4.48 12.34
C VAL A 184 13.52 -3.75 13.66
N GLU A 185 14.49 -4.18 14.45
CA GLU A 185 14.93 -3.44 15.62
C GLU A 185 15.63 -2.16 15.14
N ASN A 186 15.31 -1.02 15.79
CA ASN A 186 15.71 0.35 15.44
C ASN A 186 15.07 0.97 14.19
N GLY A 187 14.21 0.25 13.46
CA GLY A 187 13.62 0.73 12.20
C GLY A 187 12.56 1.83 12.29
N PHE A 188 12.49 2.57 13.40
CA PHE A 188 11.61 3.72 13.61
C PHE A 188 12.35 5.06 13.51
N ASP A 189 13.68 5.05 13.31
CA ASP A 189 14.47 6.24 13.01
C ASP A 189 14.84 6.33 11.52
N THR A 190 15.70 7.28 11.15
CA THR A 190 16.16 7.46 9.75
C THR A 190 17.53 6.85 9.47
N ASP A 191 18.20 6.29 10.48
CA ASP A 191 19.53 5.69 10.40
C ASP A 191 19.45 4.19 10.15
N ALA A 192 19.23 3.82 8.89
CA ALA A 192 19.17 2.43 8.47
C ALA A 192 20.48 1.63 8.68
N SER A 193 21.59 2.28 9.06
CA SER A 193 22.86 1.60 9.32
C SER A 193 22.88 0.84 10.65
N ASN A 194 21.98 1.19 11.57
CA ASN A 194 21.87 0.58 12.90
C ASN A 194 20.78 -0.52 12.98
N ASP A 195 20.07 -0.77 11.87
CA ASP A 195 18.92 -1.67 11.82
C ASP A 195 19.32 -3.14 11.99
N VAL A 196 18.56 -3.87 12.81
CA VAL A 196 18.75 -5.32 13.01
C VAL A 196 17.47 -6.07 12.63
N PHE A 197 17.58 -6.90 11.59
CA PHE A 197 16.45 -7.63 11.01
C PHE A 197 16.31 -9.02 11.61
N PHE A 198 15.16 -9.35 12.19
CA PHE A 198 14.76 -10.71 12.56
C PHE A 198 13.75 -11.22 11.55
N ILE A 199 14.08 -12.30 10.85
CA ILE A 199 13.38 -12.66 9.61
C ILE A 199 12.79 -14.06 9.72
N ASN A 200 11.46 -14.12 9.72
CA ASN A 200 10.70 -15.32 9.43
C ASN A 200 9.80 -15.03 8.22
N PRO A 201 10.13 -15.55 7.01
CA PRO A 201 9.29 -15.31 5.84
C PRO A 201 7.94 -16.03 5.92
N GLY A 202 7.76 -16.97 6.87
CA GLY A 202 6.55 -17.77 6.99
C GLY A 202 6.38 -18.76 5.83
N ARG A 203 5.16 -19.26 5.65
CA ARG A 203 4.80 -20.18 4.54
C ARG A 203 3.37 -19.98 4.06
N LEU A 204 3.14 -20.25 2.78
CA LEU A 204 1.81 -20.28 2.20
C LEU A 204 1.18 -21.66 2.44
N VAL A 205 0.02 -21.69 3.10
CA VAL A 205 -0.71 -22.92 3.40
C VAL A 205 -2.09 -22.88 2.77
N LYS A 206 -2.53 -24.02 2.22
CA LYS A 206 -3.87 -24.15 1.65
C LYS A 206 -4.92 -23.94 2.75
N THR A 207 -5.98 -23.22 2.44
CA THR A 207 -7.06 -22.92 3.37
C THR A 207 -8.40 -23.02 2.66
N GLU A 208 -9.34 -23.79 3.22
CA GLU A 208 -10.70 -23.93 2.66
C GLU A 208 -11.64 -22.80 3.10
N SER A 209 -11.23 -22.03 4.10
CA SER A 209 -11.87 -20.80 4.55
C SER A 209 -10.85 -19.94 5.30
N LEU A 210 -11.00 -18.62 5.25
CA LEU A 210 -10.26 -17.75 6.16
C LEU A 210 -10.85 -17.97 7.56
N PRO A 211 -10.12 -18.56 8.54
CA PRO A 211 -10.64 -18.59 9.90
C PRO A 211 -10.85 -17.15 10.35
N LYS A 212 -12.08 -16.81 10.78
CA LYS A 212 -12.26 -15.63 11.62
C LYS A 212 -11.45 -15.90 12.88
N ILE A 213 -10.33 -15.21 13.03
CA ILE A 213 -9.61 -15.20 14.30
C ILE A 213 -10.51 -14.46 15.28
N GLU A 214 -11.35 -15.20 15.99
CA GLU A 214 -12.06 -14.67 17.14
C GLU A 214 -11.04 -14.55 18.28
N LYS A 215 -10.38 -13.39 18.37
CA LYS A 215 -9.65 -13.04 19.58
C LYS A 215 -10.67 -12.88 20.71
N GLU A 216 -10.49 -13.62 21.80
CA GLU A 216 -11.24 -13.37 23.03
C GLU A 216 -10.94 -11.95 23.52
N LYS A 217 -12.00 -11.15 23.69
CA LYS A 217 -11.86 -9.80 24.25
C LYS A 217 -11.54 -9.91 25.74
N GLY A 218 -10.46 -9.26 26.16
CA GLY A 218 -10.11 -9.14 27.57
C GLY A 218 -11.12 -8.32 28.38
N GLN A 219 -10.81 -8.12 29.66
CA GLN A 219 -11.56 -7.18 30.51
C GLN A 219 -11.03 -5.76 30.32
N ILE A 220 -11.91 -4.76 30.28
CA ILE A 220 -11.52 -3.35 30.17
C ILE A 220 -10.86 -2.91 31.48
N ILE A 221 -9.60 -2.47 31.41
CA ILE A 221 -8.83 -1.96 32.57
C ILE A 221 -8.68 -0.44 32.56
N LYS A 222 -8.88 0.21 31.40
CA LYS A 222 -8.79 1.67 31.26
C LYS A 222 -9.74 2.15 30.17
N SER A 223 -10.32 3.33 30.39
CA SER A 223 -11.14 4.04 29.41
C SER A 223 -10.78 5.53 29.42
N VAL A 224 -10.56 6.11 28.25
CA VAL A 224 -10.25 7.54 28.06
C VAL A 224 -11.17 8.11 27.00
N GLY A 225 -11.77 9.28 27.24
CA GLY A 225 -12.70 9.94 26.32
C GLY A 225 -14.08 10.15 26.94
N GLY A 226 -15.10 10.27 26.09
CA GLY A 226 -16.48 10.52 26.51
C GLY A 226 -17.50 9.70 25.74
N ASP A 227 -18.78 10.07 25.84
CA ASP A 227 -19.88 9.28 25.28
C ASP A 227 -19.85 9.21 23.74
N PHE A 228 -19.32 10.24 23.08
CA PHE A 228 -19.23 10.26 21.62
C PHE A 228 -18.10 9.38 21.11
N GLY A 229 -16.90 9.47 21.70
CA GLY A 229 -15.71 8.73 21.31
C GLY A 229 -14.87 8.42 22.54
N LYS A 230 -14.51 7.14 22.70
CA LYS A 230 -13.67 6.67 23.79
C LYS A 230 -12.72 5.58 23.32
N LEU A 231 -11.54 5.57 23.92
CA LEU A 231 -10.51 4.56 23.74
C LEU A 231 -10.48 3.68 24.99
N VAL A 232 -10.61 2.37 24.81
CA VAL A 232 -10.54 1.39 25.90
C VAL A 232 -9.30 0.52 25.76
N GLN A 233 -8.66 0.23 26.89
CA GLN A 233 -7.55 -0.72 26.98
C GLN A 233 -8.02 -1.97 27.71
N TYR A 234 -7.72 -3.13 27.15
CA TYR A 234 -8.01 -4.43 27.71
C TYR A 234 -6.82 -4.96 28.52
N ASN A 235 -7.08 -5.87 29.47
CA ASN A 235 -6.07 -6.50 30.33
C ASN A 235 -5.04 -7.34 29.56
N ASN A 236 -5.36 -7.77 28.34
CA ASN A 236 -4.45 -8.48 27.43
C ASN A 236 -3.54 -7.54 26.63
N GLY A 237 -3.61 -6.22 26.86
CA GLY A 237 -2.83 -5.20 26.16
C GLY A 237 -3.48 -4.65 24.88
N ASP A 238 -4.59 -5.24 24.41
CA ASP A 238 -5.29 -4.75 23.22
C ASP A 238 -5.95 -3.39 23.50
N TRP A 239 -6.07 -2.58 22.44
CA TRP A 239 -6.75 -1.29 22.46
C TRP A 239 -7.91 -1.29 21.46
N GLU A 240 -9.03 -0.68 21.83
CA GLU A 240 -10.19 -0.53 20.97
C GLU A 240 -10.77 0.87 21.05
N PHE A 241 -11.05 1.46 19.88
CA PHE A 241 -11.82 2.69 19.80
C PHE A 241 -13.32 2.38 19.72
N GLN A 242 -14.11 3.10 20.49
CA GLN A 242 -15.57 3.01 20.50
C GLN A 242 -16.19 4.36 20.15
N LEU A 243 -17.02 4.38 19.11
CA LEU A 243 -17.83 5.52 18.72
C LEU A 243 -19.26 5.29 19.21
N LYS A 244 -19.79 6.21 20.04
CA LYS A 244 -21.13 6.09 20.65
C LYS A 244 -21.36 4.74 21.32
N GLY A 245 -20.35 4.26 22.05
CA GLY A 245 -20.38 2.99 22.78
C GLY A 245 -20.23 1.73 21.91
N LYS A 246 -20.01 1.85 20.60
CA LYS A 246 -19.84 0.70 19.69
C LYS A 246 -18.38 0.56 19.25
N PRO A 247 -17.78 -0.64 19.34
CA PRO A 247 -16.50 -0.95 18.69
C PRO A 247 -16.49 -0.45 17.25
N THR A 248 -15.51 0.38 16.90
CA THR A 248 -15.45 1.05 15.60
C THR A 248 -14.05 0.96 15.03
N LEU A 249 -13.92 0.29 13.87
CA LEU A 249 -12.72 0.37 13.06
C LEU A 249 -12.63 1.76 12.46
N ILE A 250 -11.55 2.49 12.76
CA ILE A 250 -11.27 3.79 12.17
C ILE A 250 -10.76 3.55 10.74
N LYS A 251 -11.50 4.04 9.75
CA LYS A 251 -11.12 4.07 8.34
C LYS A 251 -10.91 5.53 7.95
N ALA A 252 -9.70 6.02 8.23
CA ALA A 252 -9.37 7.44 8.16
C ALA A 252 -8.47 7.78 6.96
N ILE A 253 -8.67 8.99 6.44
CA ILE A 253 -7.77 9.64 5.49
C ILE A 253 -7.10 10.82 6.21
N SER A 254 -5.78 10.95 6.10
CA SER A 254 -5.11 12.21 6.50
C SER A 254 -5.45 13.25 5.44
N TYR A 255 -6.26 14.24 5.81
CA TYR A 255 -6.95 15.12 4.87
C TYR A 255 -6.44 16.55 4.96
N GLN A 256 -5.80 16.97 3.88
CA GLN A 256 -5.25 18.31 3.68
C GLN A 256 -5.15 18.54 2.17
N PRO A 257 -6.29 18.74 1.47
CA PRO A 257 -6.29 18.92 0.04
C PRO A 257 -5.57 20.21 -0.33
N ALA A 258 -4.93 20.21 -1.49
CA ALA A 258 -4.25 21.36 -2.06
C ALA A 258 -4.84 21.62 -3.45
N PRO A 259 -5.35 22.83 -3.72
CA PRO A 259 -5.71 23.22 -5.08
C PRO A 259 -4.49 23.14 -6.02
N VAL A 260 -4.76 22.87 -7.29
CA VAL A 260 -3.71 22.86 -8.33
C VAL A 260 -3.00 24.22 -8.34
N MET A 261 -1.66 24.20 -8.45
CA MET A 261 -0.77 25.37 -8.33
C MET A 261 -0.68 26.03 -6.94
N GLN A 262 -1.14 25.36 -5.88
CA GLN A 262 -0.86 25.79 -4.52
C GLN A 262 0.07 24.80 -3.82
N SER A 263 1.03 25.33 -3.05
CA SER A 263 2.00 24.54 -2.30
C SER A 263 2.35 25.22 -0.97
N TYR A 264 2.65 24.39 0.03
CA TYR A 264 3.25 24.87 1.28
C TYR A 264 4.66 25.41 1.04
N ASP A 265 5.44 24.75 0.18
CA ASP A 265 6.83 25.10 -0.10
C ASP A 265 6.96 26.50 -0.74
N GLU A 266 5.95 26.90 -1.51
CA GLU A 266 5.88 28.20 -2.18
C GLU A 266 5.12 29.26 -1.34
N GLY A 267 4.55 28.87 -0.19
CA GLY A 267 3.74 29.76 0.65
C GLY A 267 2.42 30.20 0.03
N THR A 268 1.92 29.47 -0.97
CA THR A 268 0.71 29.80 -1.73
C THR A 268 -0.54 29.07 -1.24
N MET A 269 -0.39 28.16 -0.28
CA MET A 269 -1.47 27.32 0.23
C MET A 269 -2.55 28.12 0.98
N LYS A 270 -3.79 28.03 0.49
CA LYS A 270 -4.97 28.56 1.17
C LYS A 270 -5.58 27.52 2.10
N ASP A 271 -6.31 28.00 3.10
CA ASP A 271 -7.03 27.14 4.04
C ASP A 271 -8.24 26.47 3.38
N TRP A 272 -8.13 25.16 3.12
CA TRP A 272 -9.17 24.35 2.49
C TRP A 272 -10.52 24.37 3.22
N MET A 273 -10.54 24.69 4.52
CA MET A 273 -11.80 24.77 5.28
C MET A 273 -12.64 26.02 4.96
N THR A 274 -12.05 26.98 4.25
CA THR A 274 -12.65 28.28 3.92
C THR A 274 -12.45 28.71 2.48
N TYR A 275 -11.56 28.05 1.74
CA TYR A 275 -11.26 28.41 0.36
C TYR A 275 -12.46 28.12 -0.55
N ASP A 276 -12.98 29.19 -1.15
CA ASP A 276 -14.14 29.23 -2.03
C ASP A 276 -13.75 30.11 -3.22
N SER A 277 -13.39 29.50 -4.34
CA SER A 277 -12.80 30.21 -5.49
C SER A 277 -13.85 30.82 -6.42
N ASP A 278 -15.04 30.23 -6.49
CA ASP A 278 -16.14 30.69 -7.33
C ASP A 278 -17.14 31.58 -6.57
N ASN A 279 -16.94 31.76 -5.26
CA ASN A 279 -17.76 32.53 -4.33
C ASN A 279 -19.19 32.00 -4.21
N ASN A 280 -19.37 30.68 -4.30
CA ASN A 280 -20.68 30.04 -4.16
C ASN A 280 -21.10 29.80 -2.70
N GLY A 281 -20.26 30.17 -1.73
CA GLY A 281 -20.49 30.06 -0.29
C GLY A 281 -20.15 28.69 0.28
N LYS A 282 -19.53 27.79 -0.48
CA LYS A 282 -19.07 26.47 -0.04
C LYS A 282 -17.55 26.37 -0.19
N PRO A 283 -16.84 25.75 0.76
CA PRO A 283 -15.43 25.47 0.54
C PRO A 283 -15.25 24.45 -0.59
N ASP A 284 -14.41 24.77 -1.57
CA ASP A 284 -14.25 24.07 -2.84
C ASP A 284 -13.97 22.57 -2.64
N SER A 285 -12.90 22.22 -1.92
CA SER A 285 -12.49 20.82 -1.79
C SER A 285 -13.53 19.94 -1.07
N PRO A 286 -13.93 20.22 0.19
CA PRO A 286 -14.78 19.30 0.94
C PRO A 286 -16.22 19.20 0.40
N LEU A 287 -16.75 20.26 -0.25
CA LEU A 287 -18.17 20.35 -0.61
C LEU A 287 -18.46 20.57 -2.10
N ASP A 288 -17.47 20.87 -2.93
CA ASP A 288 -17.69 21.27 -4.33
C ASP A 288 -16.72 20.66 -5.36
N ALA A 289 -15.80 19.80 -4.92
CA ALA A 289 -14.95 19.01 -5.80
C ALA A 289 -15.74 18.10 -6.74
N TRP A 290 -15.19 17.87 -7.93
CA TRP A 290 -15.71 16.98 -8.97
C TRP A 290 -14.62 16.02 -9.45
N VAL A 291 -15.01 14.95 -10.14
CA VAL A 291 -14.09 13.94 -10.66
C VAL A 291 -13.91 14.15 -12.15
N ASP A 292 -12.68 14.47 -12.57
CA ASP A 292 -12.27 14.52 -13.98
C ASP A 292 -12.14 13.11 -14.56
N LYS A 293 -13.21 12.65 -15.21
CA LYS A 293 -13.34 11.30 -15.75
C LYS A 293 -12.45 11.07 -16.97
N ASN A 294 -12.20 12.12 -17.76
CA ASN A 294 -11.47 12.00 -19.02
C ASN A 294 -10.05 12.60 -18.98
N GLY A 295 -9.68 13.26 -17.88
CA GLY A 295 -8.37 13.85 -17.65
C GLY A 295 -8.11 15.12 -18.47
N ASN A 296 -9.16 15.86 -18.86
CA ASN A 296 -9.04 17.07 -19.67
C ASN A 296 -8.87 18.35 -18.82
N ASN A 297 -8.96 18.26 -17.49
CA ASN A 297 -8.97 19.36 -16.52
C ASN A 297 -10.11 20.38 -16.73
N ILE A 298 -11.26 19.94 -17.26
CA ILE A 298 -12.47 20.74 -17.47
C ILE A 298 -13.65 19.97 -16.89
N GLN A 299 -14.46 20.62 -16.06
CA GLN A 299 -15.67 20.00 -15.54
C GLN A 299 -16.70 19.83 -16.66
N ASP A 300 -16.88 18.60 -17.11
CA ASP A 300 -17.88 18.26 -18.11
C ASP A 300 -19.29 18.23 -17.51
N LYS A 301 -20.32 18.35 -18.37
CA LYS A 301 -21.73 18.46 -17.92
C LYS A 301 -22.20 17.27 -17.09
N ASP A 302 -21.59 16.10 -17.26
CA ASP A 302 -21.89 14.87 -16.51
C ASP A 302 -20.98 14.65 -15.28
N GLU A 303 -20.12 15.61 -14.96
CA GLU A 303 -19.22 15.58 -13.80
C GLU A 303 -19.80 16.48 -12.69
N MET A 304 -20.60 15.88 -11.82
CA MET A 304 -21.26 16.64 -10.74
C MET A 304 -20.25 17.06 -9.66
N SER A 305 -20.34 18.31 -9.22
CA SER A 305 -19.70 18.78 -7.99
C SER A 305 -20.38 18.14 -6.79
N VAL A 306 -19.63 17.30 -6.08
CA VAL A 306 -20.12 16.54 -4.91
C VAL A 306 -19.29 16.79 -3.65
N GLY A 307 -18.03 17.22 -3.82
CA GLY A 307 -17.09 17.45 -2.72
C GLY A 307 -16.41 16.19 -2.21
N ASP A 308 -15.20 16.36 -1.68
CA ASP A 308 -14.39 15.28 -1.15
C ASP A 308 -15.09 14.53 0.00
N PHE A 309 -15.97 15.18 0.77
CA PHE A 309 -16.73 14.48 1.81
C PHE A 309 -17.69 13.42 1.24
N ALA A 310 -18.31 13.70 0.10
CA ALA A 310 -19.13 12.72 -0.59
C ALA A 310 -18.26 11.58 -1.15
N LEU A 311 -17.17 11.93 -1.83
CA LEU A 311 -16.24 10.96 -2.41
C LEU A 311 -15.64 10.04 -1.33
N MET A 312 -15.21 10.58 -0.20
CA MET A 312 -14.66 9.81 0.91
C MET A 312 -15.71 8.88 1.54
N LYS A 313 -16.97 9.31 1.63
CA LYS A 313 -18.07 8.45 2.08
C LYS A 313 -18.28 7.28 1.11
N ASP A 314 -18.24 7.54 -0.18
CA ASP A 314 -18.38 6.52 -1.23
C ASP A 314 -17.20 5.53 -1.22
N MET A 315 -16.00 6.00 -0.90
CA MET A 315 -14.82 5.17 -0.63
C MET A 315 -14.91 4.37 0.69
N GLY A 316 -15.92 4.63 1.52
CA GLY A 316 -16.13 3.96 2.79
C GLY A 316 -15.29 4.49 3.95
N ALA A 317 -14.71 5.69 3.84
CA ALA A 317 -14.08 6.37 4.95
C ALA A 317 -15.13 6.77 6.01
N ASN A 318 -14.74 6.72 7.29
CA ASN A 318 -15.62 7.14 8.40
C ASN A 318 -14.99 8.20 9.29
N SER A 319 -13.76 8.59 8.99
CA SER A 319 -13.02 9.61 9.72
C SER A 319 -12.08 10.37 8.78
N ILE A 320 -11.81 11.62 9.09
CA ILE A 320 -10.65 12.35 8.56
C ILE A 320 -9.69 12.65 9.70
N ARG A 321 -8.38 12.58 9.41
CA ARG A 321 -7.35 13.10 10.30
C ARG A 321 -6.93 14.47 9.79
N ILE A 322 -7.09 15.48 10.64
CA ILE A 322 -6.51 16.81 10.42
C ILE A 322 -5.28 16.94 11.32
N TYR A 323 -4.18 17.46 10.77
CA TYR A 323 -2.92 17.53 11.51
C TYR A 323 -2.92 18.67 12.53
N HIS A 324 -3.53 19.81 12.19
CA HIS A 324 -3.59 21.02 13.00
C HIS A 324 -5.01 21.36 13.46
N HIS A 325 -5.12 22.47 14.19
CA HIS A 325 -6.38 23.03 14.68
C HIS A 325 -7.38 23.33 13.56
N ALA A 326 -8.65 23.01 13.81
CA ALA A 326 -9.73 23.34 12.89
C ALA A 326 -10.03 24.85 12.88
N THR A 327 -9.96 25.46 11.70
CA THR A 327 -10.36 26.85 11.45
C THR A 327 -11.86 26.98 11.21
N ASN A 328 -12.53 25.92 10.72
CA ASN A 328 -13.99 25.89 10.51
C ASN A 328 -14.65 24.68 11.18
N LYS A 329 -15.07 24.84 12.45
CA LYS A 329 -15.74 23.76 13.20
C LYS A 329 -17.13 23.41 12.67
N GLU A 330 -17.81 24.33 11.99
CA GLU A 330 -19.15 24.08 11.43
C GLU A 330 -19.08 23.12 10.25
N LEU A 331 -18.11 23.32 9.36
CA LEU A 331 -17.80 22.38 8.28
C LEU A 331 -17.51 20.97 8.80
N LEU A 332 -16.73 20.85 9.88
CA LEU A 332 -16.42 19.55 10.48
C LEU A 332 -17.65 18.87 11.11
N ARG A 333 -18.54 19.64 11.74
CA ARG A 333 -19.83 19.11 12.21
C ARG A 333 -20.73 18.69 11.04
N LYS A 334 -20.69 19.42 9.93
CA LYS A 334 -21.40 19.06 8.69
C LYS A 334 -20.86 17.75 8.09
N ALA A 335 -19.53 17.56 8.11
CA ALA A 335 -18.88 16.30 7.70
C ALA A 335 -19.50 15.10 8.44
N TYR A 336 -19.65 15.21 9.76
CA TYR A 336 -20.26 14.15 10.55
C TYR A 336 -21.75 14.00 10.28
N LYS A 337 -22.50 15.12 10.27
CA LYS A 337 -23.96 15.09 10.15
C LYS A 337 -24.44 14.55 8.80
N ASP A 338 -23.82 14.99 7.72
CA ASP A 338 -24.31 14.73 6.37
C ASP A 338 -23.59 13.53 5.72
N TYR A 339 -22.35 13.28 6.12
CA TYR A 339 -21.49 12.25 5.52
C TYR A 339 -21.06 11.14 6.49
N ASN A 340 -21.38 11.24 7.79
CA ASN A 340 -20.94 10.31 8.83
C ASN A 340 -19.40 10.22 8.94
N ILE A 341 -18.72 11.32 8.64
CA ILE A 341 -17.26 11.45 8.74
C ILE A 341 -16.91 12.12 10.08
N SER A 342 -16.26 11.36 10.97
CA SER A 342 -15.74 11.88 12.24
C SER A 342 -14.39 12.58 12.02
N VAL A 343 -13.92 13.35 13.01
CA VAL A 343 -12.64 14.05 12.90
C VAL A 343 -11.68 13.60 14.00
N LEU A 344 -10.49 13.19 13.57
CA LEU A 344 -9.32 12.95 14.42
C LEU A 344 -8.41 14.17 14.28
N GLN A 345 -8.36 15.01 15.30
CA GLN A 345 -7.56 16.23 15.27
C GLN A 345 -6.23 16.01 16.01
N GLY A 346 -5.12 16.15 15.28
CA GLY A 346 -3.78 16.35 15.84
C GLY A 346 -3.63 17.76 16.43
N ASP A 347 -2.69 17.96 17.34
CA ASP A 347 -2.43 19.26 17.98
C ASP A 347 -3.61 19.92 18.71
N LEU A 348 -4.24 19.20 19.65
CA LEU A 348 -5.03 19.91 20.67
C LEU A 348 -4.11 20.63 21.69
N LEU A 349 -2.85 20.19 21.86
CA LEU A 349 -1.92 20.65 22.92
C LEU A 349 -0.41 20.67 22.52
N GLY A 350 -0.08 20.89 21.25
CA GLY A 350 1.28 21.31 20.85
C GLY A 350 2.43 20.34 21.15
N MET A 351 2.31 19.07 20.78
CA MET A 351 3.45 18.15 20.82
C MET A 351 3.77 17.65 19.41
N TYR A 352 4.79 18.24 18.80
CA TYR A 352 5.48 17.68 17.66
C TYR A 352 6.20 16.41 18.11
N CYS A 353 5.83 15.25 17.59
CA CYS A 353 6.83 14.21 17.41
C CYS A 353 7.54 14.54 16.10
N VAL A 354 8.74 15.13 16.21
CA VAL A 354 9.70 15.24 15.11
C VAL A 354 10.31 13.87 14.88
#